data_AF-A0A7C2D7X9-F1
#
_entry.id   AF-A0A7C2D7X9-F1
#
_cell.length_a   1.000
_cell.length_b   1.000
_cell.length_c   1.000
_cell.angle_alpha   90.00
_cell.angle_beta   90.00
_cell.angle_gamma   90.00
#
_symmetry.space_group_name_H-M   'P 1'
#
loop_
_entity.id
_entity.type
_entity.pdbx_description
1 polymer ?
#
loop_
_entity_poly.entity_id
_entity_poly.type
_entity_poly.pdbx_seq_one_letter_code
_entity_poly.pdbx_strand_id
1 'polypeptide(L)'
;ASTGAFKVTVHAATSGPLNGVTAGTYDALTQAGTGSNQEQTLDASGGANLSISTQQAAEKAVNALAAAVKKLGEAQAVVGKGQNQFNFAVSLASTQLTNLAASESRIRDADLAFEAANLTKAQILTQAGVAALAQANAAPQAVLTLLRG
;
A
#
# COMPACT_ATOMS: atom_id res chain seq x y z
N ALA A 1 39.38 -57.57 -8.78
CA ALA A 1 39.40 -56.75 -7.57
C ALA A 1 40.68 -55.92 -7.57
N SER A 2 40.56 -54.61 -7.83
CA SER A 2 41.64 -53.65 -7.58
C SER A 2 40.94 -52.31 -7.36
N THR A 3 40.75 -52.00 -6.09
CA THR A 3 40.06 -50.83 -5.59
C THR A 3 40.99 -49.63 -5.78
N GLY A 4 40.92 -48.98 -6.94
CA GLY A 4 41.59 -47.71 -7.18
C GLY A 4 40.97 -46.65 -6.29
N ALA A 5 41.58 -46.38 -5.14
CA ALA A 5 41.09 -45.38 -4.20
C ALA A 5 41.08 -44.00 -4.88
N PHE A 6 39.87 -43.44 -5.05
CA PHE A 6 39.71 -42.02 -5.34
C PHE A 6 40.32 -41.23 -4.19
N LYS A 7 41.45 -40.57 -4.42
CA LYS A 7 42.06 -39.66 -3.45
C LYS A 7 41.92 -38.23 -3.95
N VAL A 8 41.25 -37.41 -3.15
CA VAL A 8 41.27 -35.96 -3.27
C VAL A 8 42.41 -35.47 -2.40
N THR A 9 43.50 -34.99 -3.01
CA THR A 9 44.59 -34.34 -2.28
C THR A 9 44.37 -32.84 -2.34
N VAL A 10 44.08 -32.21 -1.20
CA VAL A 10 44.06 -30.75 -1.09
C VAL A 10 45.50 -30.29 -0.84
N HIS A 11 46.09 -29.57 -1.79
CA HIS A 11 47.38 -28.91 -1.56
C HIS A 11 47.13 -27.60 -0.79
N ALA A 12 47.80 -27.42 0.35
CA ALA A 12 47.85 -26.13 1.03
C ALA A 12 48.81 -25.21 0.26
N ALA A 13 48.32 -24.10 -0.28
CA ALA A 13 49.16 -23.11 -0.93
C ALA A 13 49.97 -22.33 0.14
N THR A 14 51.28 -22.24 -0.05
CA THR A 14 52.19 -21.43 0.78
C THR A 14 52.13 -19.93 0.49
N SER A 15 51.19 -19.46 -0.33
CA SER A 15 50.89 -18.03 -0.51
C SER A 15 49.60 -17.81 -1.32
N GLY A 16 48.54 -17.32 -0.67
CA GLY A 16 47.32 -16.81 -1.32
C GLY A 16 46.01 -17.52 -0.92
N PRO A 17 44.86 -16.83 -0.97
CA PRO A 17 43.57 -17.39 -0.54
C PRO A 17 43.13 -18.51 -1.49
N LEU A 18 42.88 -19.68 -0.90
CA LEU A 18 42.48 -20.92 -1.56
C LEU A 18 41.12 -20.75 -2.26
N ASN A 19 41.05 -20.94 -3.57
CA ASN A 19 39.77 -21.25 -4.22
C ASN A 19 40.00 -22.01 -5.54
N GLY A 20 40.20 -23.32 -5.43
CA GLY A 20 40.27 -24.23 -6.58
C GLY A 20 40.45 -25.67 -6.12
N VAL A 21 39.44 -26.51 -6.34
CA VAL A 21 39.61 -27.97 -6.26
C VAL A 21 40.09 -28.44 -7.62
N THR A 22 41.35 -28.86 -7.73
CA THR A 22 41.88 -29.44 -8.98
C THR A 22 41.38 -30.88 -9.11
N ALA A 23 40.39 -31.11 -9.98
CA ALA A 23 39.98 -32.45 -10.39
C ALA A 23 40.79 -32.90 -11.61
N GLY A 24 41.67 -33.88 -11.43
CA GLY A 24 42.44 -34.51 -12.50
C GLY A 24 42.67 -35.98 -12.20
N THR A 25 42.84 -36.82 -13.23
CA THR A 25 43.22 -38.22 -13.04
C THR A 25 44.69 -38.30 -12.64
N TYR A 26 44.95 -38.79 -11.43
CA TYR A 26 46.28 -39.09 -10.92
C TYR A 26 46.54 -40.60 -11.08
N ASP A 27 47.53 -40.98 -11.88
CA ASP A 27 48.01 -42.37 -11.93
C ASP A 27 49.10 -42.58 -10.87
N ALA A 28 48.79 -43.38 -9.85
CA ALA A 28 49.67 -43.63 -8.71
C ALA A 28 50.87 -44.53 -9.02
N LEU A 29 50.89 -45.26 -10.16
CA LEU A 29 52.05 -46.08 -10.54
C LEU A 29 53.14 -45.28 -11.24
N THR A 30 52.77 -44.27 -12.02
CA THR A 30 53.70 -43.47 -12.82
C THR A 30 53.96 -42.08 -12.23
N GLN A 31 53.23 -41.67 -11.18
CA GLN A 31 53.31 -40.33 -10.57
C GLN A 31 53.17 -39.19 -11.59
N ALA A 32 52.39 -39.41 -12.66
CA ALA A 32 52.09 -38.40 -13.67
C ALA A 32 50.59 -38.13 -13.71
N GLY A 33 50.21 -36.85 -13.71
CA GLY A 33 48.83 -36.41 -13.83
C GLY A 33 48.75 -35.05 -14.51
N THR A 34 47.94 -34.94 -15.55
CA THR A 34 47.60 -33.67 -16.22
C THR A 34 46.45 -33.02 -15.49
N GLY A 35 46.75 -32.16 -14.51
CA GLY A 35 45.75 -31.30 -13.86
C GLY A 35 45.52 -30.05 -14.68
N SER A 36 44.33 -29.90 -15.28
CA SER A 36 43.88 -28.61 -15.82
C SER A 36 43.29 -27.78 -14.69
N ASN A 37 43.81 -26.56 -14.48
CA ASN A 37 43.23 -25.59 -13.55
C ASN A 37 41.93 -25.05 -14.16
N GLN A 38 40.81 -25.70 -13.88
CA GLN A 38 39.50 -25.16 -14.24
C GLN A 38 39.07 -24.22 -13.10
N GLU A 39 39.17 -22.91 -13.34
CA GLU A 39 38.57 -21.88 -12.47
C GLU A 39 37.04 -21.99 -12.55
N GLN A 40 36.46 -22.86 -11.73
CA GLN A 40 35.01 -22.96 -11.64
C GLN A 40 34.49 -21.80 -10.78
N THR A 41 34.09 -20.72 -11.45
CA THR A 41 33.32 -19.64 -10.82
C THR A 41 31.94 -20.19 -10.46
N LEU A 42 31.70 -20.40 -9.16
CA LEU A 42 30.37 -20.70 -8.64
C LEU A 42 29.52 -19.44 -8.75
N ASP A 43 28.62 -19.40 -9.74
CA ASP A 43 27.61 -18.35 -9.89
C ASP A 43 26.59 -18.44 -8.74
N ALA A 44 26.88 -17.75 -7.64
CA ALA A 44 25.89 -17.47 -6.60
C ALA A 44 25.10 -16.22 -7.02
N SER A 45 23.89 -16.44 -7.53
CA SER A 45 22.90 -15.45 -7.95
C SER A 45 22.30 -14.60 -6.80
N GLY A 46 23.13 -14.16 -5.85
CA GLY A 46 22.70 -13.43 -4.68
C GLY A 46 23.88 -13.07 -3.78
N GLY A 47 24.55 -11.96 -4.13
CA GLY A 47 25.40 -11.18 -3.24
C GLY A 47 26.23 -11.93 -2.19
N ALA A 48 27.31 -12.57 -2.60
CA ALA A 48 28.50 -12.78 -1.77
C ALA A 48 29.62 -13.36 -2.65
N ASN A 49 30.78 -12.70 -2.67
CA ASN A 49 32.02 -13.04 -3.40
C ASN A 49 32.14 -12.50 -4.83
N LEU A 50 31.88 -11.20 -5.02
CA LEU A 50 32.44 -10.47 -6.17
C LEU A 50 33.87 -10.04 -5.81
N SER A 51 34.87 -10.72 -6.38
CA SER A 51 36.27 -10.34 -6.21
C SER A 51 36.62 -9.13 -7.08
N ILE A 52 37.50 -8.25 -6.59
CA ILE A 52 38.04 -7.09 -7.33
C ILE A 52 39.54 -7.33 -7.63
N SER A 53 40.07 -8.52 -7.34
CA SER A 53 41.50 -8.81 -7.46
C SER A 53 42.02 -8.83 -8.90
N THR A 54 41.14 -8.94 -9.90
CA THR A 54 41.49 -8.90 -11.33
C THR A 54 40.56 -7.95 -12.08
N GLN A 55 41.02 -7.43 -13.22
CA GLN A 55 40.23 -6.52 -14.06
C GLN A 55 38.89 -7.15 -14.47
N GLN A 56 38.90 -8.42 -14.89
CA GLN A 56 37.69 -9.12 -15.31
C GLN A 56 36.70 -9.35 -14.14
N ALA A 57 37.21 -9.62 -12.94
CA ALA A 57 36.37 -9.78 -11.75
C ALA A 57 35.76 -8.43 -11.31
N ALA A 58 36.53 -7.33 -11.42
CA ALA A 58 36.04 -5.98 -11.17
C ALA A 58 34.93 -5.57 -12.17
N GLU A 59 35.06 -5.88 -13.46
CA GLU A 59 34.01 -5.62 -14.46
C GLU A 59 32.71 -6.39 -14.15
N LYS A 60 32.81 -7.65 -13.74
CA LYS A 60 31.65 -8.44 -13.27
C LYS A 60 31.02 -7.85 -12.01
N ALA A 61 31.82 -7.37 -11.07
CA ALA A 61 31.34 -6.70 -9.86
C ALA A 61 30.54 -5.42 -10.16
N VAL A 62 31.05 -4.58 -11.07
CA VAL A 62 30.36 -3.36 -11.51
C VAL A 62 29.03 -3.68 -12.18
N ASN A 63 28.99 -4.68 -13.06
CA ASN A 63 27.76 -5.09 -13.73
C ASN A 63 26.71 -5.65 -12.75
N ALA A 64 27.14 -6.46 -11.78
CA ALA A 64 26.26 -6.98 -10.74
C ALA A 64 25.68 -5.86 -9.86
N LEU A 65 26.52 -4.86 -9.50
CA LEU A 65 26.07 -3.70 -8.74
C LEU A 65 25.09 -2.84 -9.55
N ALA A 66 25.36 -2.58 -10.82
CA ALA A 66 24.47 -1.84 -11.70
C ALA A 66 23.09 -2.52 -11.82
N ALA A 67 23.06 -3.85 -11.92
CA ALA A 67 21.82 -4.62 -11.91
C ALA A 67 21.08 -4.54 -10.57
N ALA A 68 21.80 -4.58 -9.45
CA ALA A 68 21.21 -4.42 -8.12
C ALA A 68 20.62 -3.02 -7.90
N VAL A 69 21.34 -1.97 -8.33
CA VAL A 69 20.86 -0.58 -8.30
C VAL A 69 19.62 -0.42 -9.17
N LYS A 70 19.59 -1.02 -10.36
CA LYS A 70 18.41 -1.01 -11.23
C LYS A 70 17.19 -1.65 -10.54
N LYS A 71 17.36 -2.82 -9.91
CA LYS A 71 16.28 -3.48 -9.14
C LYS A 71 15.79 -2.63 -7.97
N LEU A 72 16.71 -1.96 -7.26
CA LEU A 72 16.34 -1.02 -6.21
C LEU A 72 15.51 0.14 -6.77
N GLY A 73 15.94 0.72 -7.91
CA GLY A 73 15.19 1.78 -8.59
C GLY A 73 13.80 1.33 -9.03
N GLU A 74 13.64 0.11 -9.54
CA GLU A 74 12.34 -0.48 -9.88
C GLU A 74 11.43 -0.61 -8.64
N ALA A 75 11.97 -1.09 -7.51
CA ALA A 75 11.23 -1.17 -6.24
C ALA A 75 10.82 0.22 -5.72
N GLN A 76 11.72 1.21 -5.78
CA GLN A 76 11.43 2.60 -5.42
C GLN A 76 10.34 3.21 -6.30
N ALA A 77 10.34 2.91 -7.61
CA ALA A 77 9.30 3.37 -8.53
C ALA A 77 7.92 2.79 -8.19
N VAL A 78 7.83 1.52 -7.81
CA VAL A 78 6.59 0.89 -7.34
C VAL A 78 6.06 1.57 -6.07
N VAL A 79 6.95 1.83 -5.11
CA VAL A 79 6.58 2.55 -3.87
C VAL A 79 6.11 3.97 -4.19
N GLY A 80 6.82 4.70 -5.04
CA GLY A 80 6.43 6.06 -5.44
C GLY A 80 5.07 6.10 -6.16
N LYS A 81 4.79 5.12 -7.03
CA LYS A 81 3.45 4.95 -7.63
C LYS A 81 2.39 4.73 -6.56
N GLY A 82 2.65 3.85 -5.59
CA GLY A 82 1.75 3.59 -4.48
C GLY A 82 1.48 4.84 -3.62
N GLN A 83 2.52 5.62 -3.33
CA GLN A 83 2.38 6.90 -2.61
C GLN A 83 1.52 7.91 -3.37
N ASN A 84 1.69 8.03 -4.69
CA ASN A 84 0.88 8.91 -5.52
C ASN A 84 -0.60 8.49 -5.52
N GLN A 85 -0.87 7.19 -5.66
CA GLN A 85 -2.23 6.64 -5.60
C GLN A 85 -2.85 6.85 -4.21
N PHE A 86 -2.09 6.64 -3.14
CA PHE A 86 -2.55 6.84 -1.78
C PHE A 86 -2.89 8.32 -1.51
N ASN A 87 -2.00 9.24 -1.88
CA ASN A 87 -2.25 10.68 -1.75
C ASN A 87 -3.49 11.13 -2.53
N PHE A 88 -3.67 10.62 -3.75
CA PHE A 88 -4.88 10.87 -4.54
C PHE A 88 -6.14 10.32 -3.84
N ALA A 89 -6.11 9.07 -3.37
CA ALA A 89 -7.23 8.46 -2.68
C ALA A 89 -7.61 9.23 -1.39
N VAL A 90 -6.62 9.68 -0.62
CA VAL A 90 -6.83 10.51 0.57
C VAL A 90 -7.48 11.85 0.21
N SER A 91 -6.96 12.55 -0.80
CA SER A 91 -7.55 13.81 -1.26
C SER A 91 -8.99 13.63 -1.73
N LEU A 92 -9.24 12.60 -2.54
CA LEU A 92 -10.58 12.27 -3.01
C LEU A 92 -11.53 11.95 -1.86
N ALA A 93 -11.10 11.14 -0.88
CA ALA A 93 -11.89 10.80 0.30
C ALA A 93 -12.21 12.04 1.15
N SER A 94 -11.25 12.95 1.33
CA SER A 94 -11.47 14.21 2.03
C SER A 94 -12.51 15.07 1.33
N THR A 95 -12.46 15.17 0.00
CA THR A 95 -13.47 15.92 -0.78
C THR A 95 -14.85 15.25 -0.69
N GLN A 96 -14.92 13.92 -0.77
CA GLN A 96 -16.18 13.19 -0.59
C GLN A 96 -16.78 13.39 0.80
N LEU A 97 -15.95 13.38 1.85
CA LEU A 97 -16.39 13.63 3.22
C LEU A 97 -17.01 15.03 3.36
N THR A 98 -16.35 16.06 2.83
CA THR A 98 -16.89 17.44 2.85
C THR A 98 -18.21 17.53 2.08
N ASN A 99 -18.30 16.89 0.90
CA ASN A 99 -19.52 16.90 0.10
C ASN A 99 -20.68 16.14 0.76
N LEU A 100 -20.40 15.00 1.40
CA LEU A 100 -21.39 14.23 2.15
C LEU A 100 -21.87 14.99 3.38
N ALA A 101 -20.95 15.55 4.17
CA ALA A 101 -21.31 16.35 5.35
C ALA A 101 -22.16 17.58 4.96
N ALA A 102 -21.83 18.26 3.86
CA ALA A 102 -22.63 19.37 3.35
C ALA A 102 -24.02 18.91 2.87
N SER A 103 -24.12 17.73 2.25
CA SER A 103 -25.40 17.15 1.82
C SER A 103 -26.25 16.73 3.02
N GLU A 104 -25.65 16.10 4.02
CA GLU A 104 -26.31 15.72 5.27
C GLU A 104 -26.83 16.95 6.02
N SER A 105 -26.02 18.02 6.14
CA SER A 105 -26.47 19.28 6.75
C SER A 105 -27.69 19.83 6.03
N ARG A 106 -27.69 19.86 4.70
CA ARG A 106 -28.85 20.34 3.91
C ARG A 106 -30.10 19.50 4.12
N ILE A 107 -29.96 18.18 4.21
CA ILE A 107 -31.09 17.29 4.47
C ILE A 107 -31.64 17.53 5.88
N ARG A 108 -30.77 17.56 6.90
CA ARG A 108 -31.21 17.83 8.28
C ARG A 108 -31.85 19.20 8.45
N ASP A 109 -31.29 20.23 7.82
CA ASP A 109 -31.83 21.57 7.87
C ASP A 109 -33.19 21.67 7.15
N ALA A 110 -33.37 20.95 6.03
CA ALA A 110 -34.64 20.86 5.33
C ALA A 110 -35.72 20.13 6.15
N ASP A 111 -35.36 19.02 6.80
CA ASP A 111 -36.27 18.26 7.66
C ASP A 111 -36.65 19.08 8.91
N LEU A 112 -35.68 19.77 9.52
CA LEU A 112 -35.93 20.69 10.64
C LEU A 112 -36.88 21.82 10.23
N ALA A 113 -36.66 22.42 9.06
CA ALA A 113 -37.52 23.47 8.54
C ALA A 113 -38.96 22.96 8.28
N PHE A 114 -39.10 21.74 7.77
CA PHE A 114 -40.41 21.11 7.55
C PHE A 114 -41.15 20.86 8.87
N GLU A 115 -40.47 20.30 9.87
CA GLU A 115 -41.07 20.05 11.18
C GLU A 115 -41.42 21.37 11.90
N ALA A 116 -40.54 22.37 11.83
CA ALA A 116 -40.82 23.70 12.36
C ALA A 116 -42.05 24.34 11.70
N ALA A 117 -42.19 24.22 10.38
CA ALA A 117 -43.37 24.71 9.66
C ALA A 117 -44.66 23.98 10.09
N ASN A 118 -44.61 22.66 10.29
CA ASN A 118 -45.75 21.90 10.79
C ASN A 118 -46.11 22.28 12.22
N LEU A 119 -45.12 22.45 13.09
CA LEU A 119 -45.33 22.90 14.47
C LEU A 119 -45.98 24.29 14.48
N THR A 120 -45.46 25.24 13.70
CA THR A 120 -46.04 26.59 13.59
C THR A 120 -47.46 26.53 13.03
N LYS A 121 -47.72 25.71 11.99
CA LYS A 121 -49.07 25.52 11.45
C LYS A 121 -50.02 24.97 12.51
N ALA A 122 -49.60 23.98 13.29
CA ALA A 122 -50.40 23.41 14.38
C ALA A 122 -50.70 24.46 15.47
N GLN A 123 -49.71 25.27 15.85
CA GLN A 123 -49.89 26.38 16.81
C GLN A 123 -50.83 27.46 16.29
N ILE A 124 -50.74 27.84 15.01
CA ILE A 124 -51.67 28.80 14.40
C ILE A 124 -53.08 28.22 14.37
N LEU A 125 -53.24 26.94 14.02
CA LEU A 125 -54.56 26.28 14.01
C LEU A 125 -55.18 26.19 15.41
N THR A 126 -54.41 25.94 16.46
CA THR A 126 -54.95 25.92 17.83
C THR A 126 -55.37 27.31 18.28
N GLN A 127 -54.57 28.35 18.03
CA GLN A 127 -54.93 29.74 18.34
C GLN A 127 -56.15 30.21 17.52
N ALA A 128 -56.19 29.90 16.22
CA ALA A 128 -57.33 30.19 15.36
C ALA A 128 -58.58 29.43 15.78
N GLY A 129 -58.46 28.16 16.21
CA GLY A 129 -59.56 27.36 16.72
C GLY A 129 -60.17 27.95 17.99
N VAL A 130 -59.34 28.42 18.92
CA VAL A 130 -59.80 29.11 20.14
C VAL A 130 -60.48 30.44 19.80
N ALA A 131 -59.91 31.25 18.90
CA ALA A 131 -60.51 32.50 18.46
C ALA A 131 -61.83 32.29 17.70
N ALA A 132 -61.89 31.27 16.82
CA ALA A 132 -63.10 30.89 16.10
C ALA A 132 -64.20 30.40 17.04
N LEU A 133 -63.85 29.60 18.05
CA LEU A 133 -64.78 29.19 19.11
C LEU A 133 -65.27 30.41 19.92
N ALA A 134 -64.39 31.34 20.28
CA ALA A 134 -64.78 32.56 20.99
C ALA A 134 -65.75 33.40 20.14
N GLN A 135 -65.49 33.55 18.85
CA GLN A 135 -66.36 34.29 17.92
C GLN A 135 -67.69 33.57 17.66
N ALA A 136 -67.69 32.24 17.54
CA ALA A 136 -68.90 31.43 17.39
C ALA A 136 -69.79 31.48 18.65
N ASN A 137 -69.21 31.62 19.85
CA ASN A 137 -69.98 31.80 21.09
C ASN A 137 -70.50 33.24 21.28
N ALA A 138 -69.82 34.24 20.71
CA ALA A 138 -70.24 35.65 20.77
C ALA A 138 -71.33 35.99 19.73
N ALA A 139 -71.32 35.36 18.55
CA ALA A 139 -72.27 35.64 17.48
C ALA A 139 -73.76 35.44 17.87
N PRO A 140 -74.18 34.36 18.58
CA PRO A 140 -75.56 34.18 19.02
C PRO A 140 -76.02 35.25 20.01
N GLN A 141 -75.13 35.73 20.87
CA GLN A 141 -75.45 36.75 21.87
C GLN A 141 -75.70 38.12 21.21
N ALA A 142 -74.93 38.45 20.17
CA ALA A 142 -75.13 39.66 19.37
C ALA A 142 -76.48 39.65 18.63
N VAL A 143 -76.94 38.48 18.17
CA VAL A 143 -78.26 38.32 17.53
C VAL A 143 -79.39 38.46 18.56
N LEU A 144 -79.23 37.94 19.77
CA LEU A 144 -80.23 38.10 20.83
C LEU A 144 -80.35 39.56 21.30
N THR A 145 -79.28 40.35 21.27
CA THR A 145 -79.39 41.80 21.52
C THR A 145 -80.15 42.54 20.41
N LEU A 146 -80.09 42.08 19.17
CA LEU A 146 -80.87 42.64 18.04
C LEU A 146 -82.35 42.19 18.02
N LEU A 147 -82.68 41.09 18.71
CA LEU A 147 -84.06 40.63 18.88
C LEU A 147 -84.75 41.23 20.11
N ARG A 148 -84.00 41.86 21.02
CA ARG A 148 -84.50 42.45 22.28
C ARG A 148 -84.53 43.97 22.28
N GLY A 149 -83.96 44.61 21.26
CA GLY A 149 -84.03 46.07 21.02
C GLY A 149 -84.79 46.34 19.74
#